data_AF-A0A2A5KZ92-F1
#
_entry.id   AF-A0A2A5KZ92-F1
#
_cell.length_a   1.000
_cell.length_b   1.000
_cell.length_c   1.000
_cell.angle_alpha   90.00
_cell.angle_beta   90.00
_cell.angle_gamma   90.00
#
_symmetry.space_group_name_H-M   'P 1'
#
loop_
_entity.id
_entity.type
_entity.pdbx_description
1 polymer ?
#
loop_
_entity_poly.entity_id
_entity_poly.type
_entity_poly.pdbx_seq_one_letter_code
_entity_poly.pdbx_strand_id
1 'polypeptide(L)'
;MKRLDLKTLLTGALAGLTAALLVLGASVQPSFFSALLYTASALPILLVGLGWGNVAAIVAVVTAAALGAVFISPSFALIMTLVTLLPAGWLSHLANLARPASELGGPDDLLAWYPLSDILLHLCGLVTFAVIVIGVIIGYGPEITDPIVDLLITSLKQQQPEFMPDPAATAQTKSLILLMLPALQGGMWVTMLFAAYYFAVRIVAASGRGLRPREDIPSSLRMNRNSIFIFLAGLAACFFGGVPALIGATVIGTFGAGFMLSGFASLHFRTRGKDWRLPALILCYLASMLMLLPALLILVVGLSDTRKAIALTPTKDADAPKQPDTKI
;
A
#
# COMPACT_ATOMS: atom_id res chain seq x y z
N MET A 1 15.16 -24.85 16.58
CA MET A 1 15.32 -23.37 16.53
C MET A 1 16.43 -23.05 15.53
N LYS A 2 16.16 -22.37 14.40
CA LYS A 2 17.22 -21.90 13.49
C LYS A 2 18.12 -20.94 14.28
N ARG A 3 19.43 -21.18 14.30
CA ARG A 3 20.40 -20.27 14.95
C ARG A 3 20.27 -18.89 14.29
N LEU A 4 20.13 -17.85 15.11
CA LEU A 4 20.14 -16.46 14.63
C LEU A 4 21.52 -16.18 14.03
N ASP A 5 21.57 -15.90 12.73
CA ASP A 5 22.79 -15.52 12.04
C ASP A 5 23.09 -14.03 12.28
N LEU A 6 24.26 -13.74 12.86
CA LEU A 6 24.69 -12.38 13.19
C LEU A 6 24.68 -11.47 11.96
N LYS A 7 25.04 -11.99 10.78
CA LYS A 7 25.04 -11.19 9.55
C LYS A 7 23.63 -10.74 9.18
N THR A 8 22.64 -11.62 9.32
CA THR A 8 21.22 -11.31 9.11
C THR A 8 20.73 -10.23 10.09
N LEU A 9 21.11 -10.32 11.37
CA LEU A 9 20.76 -9.30 12.37
C LEU A 9 21.37 -7.92 12.03
N LEU A 10 22.67 -7.88 11.69
CA LEU A 10 23.35 -6.64 11.32
C LEU A 10 22.78 -6.01 10.04
N THR A 11 22.43 -6.84 9.06
CA THR A 11 21.81 -6.37 7.80
C THR A 11 20.43 -5.75 8.06
N GLY A 12 19.62 -6.39 8.93
CA GLY A 12 18.35 -5.83 9.38
C GLY A 12 18.53 -4.50 10.11
N ALA A 13 19.47 -4.43 11.06
CA ALA A 13 19.74 -3.21 11.83
C ALA A 13 20.19 -2.05 10.92
N LEU A 14 21.04 -2.31 9.92
CA LEU A 14 21.48 -1.31 8.96
C LEU A 14 20.32 -0.77 8.10
N ALA A 15 19.42 -1.66 7.66
CA ALA A 15 18.22 -1.25 6.93
C ALA A 15 17.25 -0.45 7.82
N GLY A 16 17.11 -0.83 9.09
CA GLY A 16 16.34 -0.08 10.08
C GLY A 16 16.91 1.32 10.31
N LEU A 17 18.24 1.44 10.44
CA LEU A 17 18.92 2.72 10.53
C LEU A 17 18.67 3.58 9.27
N THR A 18 18.76 2.98 8.09
CA THR A 18 18.51 3.70 6.83
C THR A 18 17.05 4.18 6.75
N ALA A 19 16.09 3.33 7.12
CA ALA A 19 14.68 3.72 7.17
C ALA A 19 14.44 4.87 8.16
N ALA A 20 15.04 4.80 9.36
CA ALA A 20 14.94 5.87 10.35
C ALA A 20 15.53 7.19 9.83
N LEU A 21 16.70 7.16 9.19
CA LEU A 21 17.33 8.35 8.61
C LEU A 21 16.49 8.97 7.50
N LEU A 22 15.83 8.16 6.66
CA LEU A 22 14.90 8.66 5.63
C LEU A 22 13.69 9.36 6.25
N VAL A 23 13.12 8.78 7.31
CA VAL A 23 11.99 9.37 8.05
C VAL A 23 12.40 10.65 8.79
N LEU A 24 13.58 10.67 9.41
CA LEU A 24 14.15 11.85 10.06
C LEU A 24 14.38 12.97 9.04
N GLY A 25 14.97 12.65 7.88
CA GLY A 25 15.17 13.59 6.78
C GLY A 25 13.85 14.16 6.24
N ALA A 26 12.81 13.33 6.14
CA ALA A 26 11.47 13.78 5.78
C ALA A 26 10.83 14.74 6.82
N SER A 27 11.28 14.68 8.08
CA SER A 27 10.68 15.44 9.18
C SER A 27 11.27 16.85 9.36
N VAL A 28 12.32 17.21 8.61
CA VAL A 28 13.00 18.51 8.75
C VAL A 28 12.16 19.67 8.22
N GLN A 29 11.51 19.50 7.06
CA GLN A 29 10.68 20.55 6.45
C GLN A 29 9.57 19.94 5.61
N PRO A 30 8.32 20.45 5.64
CA PRO A 30 7.26 20.01 4.73
C PRO A 30 7.64 20.35 3.29
N SER A 31 7.85 19.33 2.46
CA SER A 31 8.18 19.50 1.04
C SER A 31 7.76 18.28 0.23
N PHE A 32 7.73 18.39 -1.09
CA PHE A 32 7.53 17.24 -1.98
C PHE A 32 8.59 16.15 -1.73
N PHE A 33 9.84 16.54 -1.54
CA PHE A 33 10.93 15.61 -1.24
C PHE A 33 10.71 14.88 0.08
N SER A 34 10.07 15.51 1.06
CA SER A 34 9.75 14.89 2.35
C SER A 34 8.73 13.77 2.21
N ALA A 35 7.69 13.96 1.40
CA ALA A 35 6.74 12.89 1.09
C ALA A 35 7.41 11.71 0.38
N LEU A 36 8.35 12.00 -0.54
CA LEU A 36 9.14 10.98 -1.24
C LEU A 36 10.06 10.20 -0.28
N LEU A 37 10.78 10.91 0.60
CA LEU A 37 11.67 10.30 1.60
C LEU A 37 10.89 9.43 2.60
N TYR A 38 9.75 9.91 3.06
CA TYR A 38 8.91 9.13 3.97
C TYR A 38 8.41 7.86 3.31
N THR A 39 7.97 7.92 2.05
CA THR A 39 7.60 6.74 1.26
C THR A 39 8.79 5.79 1.05
N ALA A 40 9.95 6.35 0.73
CA ALA A 40 11.18 5.60 0.49
C ALA A 40 11.65 4.85 1.75
N SER A 41 11.26 5.28 2.95
CA SER A 41 11.60 4.56 4.20
C SER A 41 11.03 3.14 4.29
N ALA A 42 9.97 2.83 3.53
CA ALA A 42 9.46 1.46 3.39
C ALA A 42 10.44 0.55 2.61
N LEU A 43 11.23 1.11 1.69
CA LEU A 43 12.11 0.35 0.80
C LEU A 43 13.17 -0.44 1.58
N PRO A 44 13.99 0.14 2.49
CA PRO A 44 14.97 -0.64 3.24
C PRO A 44 14.36 -1.86 3.94
N ILE A 45 13.19 -1.70 4.56
CA ILE A 45 12.47 -2.79 5.26
C ILE A 45 12.04 -3.87 4.27
N LEU A 46 11.43 -3.48 3.15
CA LEU A 46 11.03 -4.41 2.08
C LEU A 46 12.22 -5.16 1.49
N LEU A 47 13.33 -4.46 1.22
CA LEU A 47 14.53 -5.03 0.61
C LEU A 47 15.13 -6.13 1.50
N VAL A 48 15.30 -5.87 2.80
CA VAL A 48 15.85 -6.88 3.72
C VAL A 48 14.87 -8.01 3.99
N GLY A 49 13.57 -7.71 4.07
CA GLY A 49 12.55 -8.75 4.26
C GLY A 49 12.42 -9.69 3.07
N LEU A 50 12.44 -9.15 1.85
CA LEU A 50 12.38 -9.94 0.62
C LEU A 50 13.68 -10.74 0.39
N GLY A 51 14.86 -10.16 0.66
CA GLY A 51 16.14 -10.78 0.34
C GLY A 51 16.78 -11.64 1.45
N TRP A 52 16.51 -11.33 2.73
CA TRP A 52 17.13 -11.99 3.89
C TRP A 52 16.10 -12.59 4.86
N GLY A 53 14.80 -12.43 4.58
CA GLY A 53 13.71 -13.06 5.30
C GLY A 53 13.19 -12.30 6.52
N ASN A 54 12.20 -12.90 7.20
CA ASN A 54 11.42 -12.23 8.24
C ASN A 54 12.24 -11.69 9.41
N VAL A 55 13.29 -12.41 9.84
CA VAL A 55 14.12 -11.98 10.98
C VAL A 55 14.81 -10.65 10.66
N ALA A 56 15.35 -10.49 9.45
CA ALA A 56 15.97 -9.23 9.03
C ALA A 56 14.95 -8.09 8.98
N ALA A 57 13.74 -8.35 8.47
CA ALA A 57 12.65 -7.36 8.46
C ALA A 57 12.24 -6.94 9.88
N ILE A 58 12.05 -7.89 10.79
CA ILE A 58 11.67 -7.61 12.19
C ILE A 58 12.75 -6.75 12.87
N VAL A 59 14.02 -7.11 12.73
CA VAL A 59 15.12 -6.32 13.28
C VAL A 59 15.13 -4.92 12.69
N ALA A 60 14.93 -4.78 11.38
CA ALA A 60 14.88 -3.48 10.72
C ALA A 60 13.74 -2.60 11.25
N VAL A 61 12.53 -3.16 11.41
CA VAL A 61 11.37 -2.46 11.99
C VAL A 61 11.66 -2.03 13.43
N VAL A 62 12.17 -2.93 14.26
CA VAL A 62 12.48 -2.64 15.67
C VAL A 62 13.56 -1.58 15.80
N THR A 63 14.64 -1.67 15.01
CA THR A 63 15.71 -0.66 14.99
C THR A 63 15.17 0.69 14.56
N ALA A 64 14.39 0.76 13.48
CA ALA A 64 13.82 2.03 13.01
C ALA A 64 12.86 2.66 14.02
N ALA A 65 11.99 1.84 14.63
CA ALA A 65 11.05 2.29 15.66
C ALA A 65 11.78 2.79 16.92
N ALA A 66 12.80 2.07 17.39
CA ALA A 66 13.60 2.49 18.54
C ALA A 66 14.31 3.82 18.28
N LEU A 67 14.90 4.00 17.10
CA LEU A 67 15.53 5.27 16.71
C LEU A 67 14.50 6.40 16.63
N GLY A 68 13.35 6.18 16.00
CA GLY A 68 12.27 7.17 15.94
C GLY A 68 11.78 7.57 17.33
N ALA A 69 11.72 6.62 18.28
CA ALA A 69 11.27 6.87 19.64
C ALA A 69 12.27 7.72 20.43
N VAL A 70 13.56 7.43 20.27
CA VAL A 70 14.67 8.12 20.97
C VAL A 70 14.91 9.52 20.41
N PHE A 71 14.87 9.69 19.08
CA PHE A 71 15.26 10.94 18.43
C PHE A 71 14.10 11.91 18.14
N ILE A 72 12.85 11.43 18.09
CA ILE A 72 11.67 12.28 17.87
C ILE A 72 10.70 12.16 19.05
N SER A 73 9.96 11.06 19.13
CA SER A 73 9.04 10.77 20.24
C SER A 73 8.48 9.36 20.16
N PRO A 74 8.01 8.78 21.29
CA PRO A 74 7.32 7.49 21.27
C PRO A 74 6.05 7.47 20.39
N SER A 75 5.27 8.56 20.36
CA SER A 75 4.07 8.66 19.53
C SER A 75 4.43 8.68 18.05
N PHE A 76 5.47 9.39 17.66
CA PHE A 76 5.98 9.41 16.29
C PHE A 76 6.43 8.01 15.84
N ALA A 77 7.21 7.32 16.68
CA ALA A 77 7.67 5.97 16.42
C ALA A 77 6.52 4.98 16.20
N LEU A 78 5.46 5.10 17.01
CA LEU A 78 4.25 4.30 16.86
C LEU A 78 3.57 4.55 15.51
N ILE A 79 3.37 5.83 15.15
CA ILE A 79 2.72 6.23 13.89
C ILE A 79 3.50 5.71 12.69
N MET A 80 4.82 5.97 12.62
CA MET A 80 5.65 5.51 11.48
C MET A 80 5.69 3.98 11.39
N THR A 81 5.68 3.29 12.53
CA THR A 81 5.69 1.83 12.57
C THR A 81 4.39 1.27 12.03
N LEU A 82 3.24 1.77 12.49
CA LEU A 82 1.93 1.27 12.08
C LEU A 82 1.62 1.54 10.61
N VAL A 83 1.98 2.73 10.10
CA VAL A 83 1.62 3.14 8.73
C VAL A 83 2.59 2.62 7.69
N THR A 84 3.88 2.54 8.02
CA THR A 84 4.92 2.34 7.02
C THR A 84 5.70 1.05 7.26
N LEU A 85 6.33 0.92 8.43
CA LEU A 85 7.32 -0.12 8.67
C LEU A 85 6.67 -1.51 8.80
N LEU A 86 5.57 -1.62 9.55
CA LEU A 86 4.87 -2.88 9.77
C LEU A 86 4.20 -3.37 8.48
N PRO A 87 3.48 -2.55 7.70
CA PRO A 87 2.99 -2.96 6.38
C PRO A 87 4.13 -3.39 5.45
N ALA A 88 5.24 -2.63 5.38
CA ALA A 88 6.41 -3.00 4.58
C ALA A 88 6.98 -4.39 4.97
N GLY A 89 7.20 -4.62 6.26
CA GLY A 89 7.67 -5.91 6.77
C GLY A 89 6.68 -7.04 6.47
N TRP A 90 5.39 -6.81 6.68
CA TRP A 90 4.33 -7.79 6.42
C TRP A 90 4.21 -8.15 4.94
N LEU A 91 4.26 -7.16 4.04
CA LEU A 91 4.23 -7.38 2.60
C LEU A 91 5.42 -8.23 2.14
N SER A 92 6.62 -7.96 2.67
CA SER A 92 7.81 -8.76 2.37
C SER A 92 7.66 -10.22 2.82
N HIS A 93 7.02 -10.44 3.97
CA HIS A 93 6.74 -11.77 4.47
C HIS A 93 5.76 -12.51 3.55
N LEU A 94 4.60 -11.91 3.25
CA LEU A 94 3.59 -12.51 2.39
C LEU A 94 4.15 -12.81 0.99
N ALA A 95 4.96 -11.91 0.44
CA ALA A 95 5.54 -12.10 -0.88
C ALA A 95 6.50 -13.30 -0.96
N ASN A 96 7.12 -13.68 0.15
CA ASN A 96 8.02 -14.82 0.27
C ASN A 96 7.31 -16.13 0.65
N LEU A 97 6.00 -16.10 0.92
CA LEU A 97 5.23 -17.32 1.16
C LEU A 97 4.98 -18.06 -0.16
N ALA A 98 5.35 -19.33 -0.17
CA ALA A 98 5.05 -20.28 -1.24
C ALA A 98 4.78 -21.66 -0.62
N ARG A 99 4.00 -22.48 -1.33
CA ARG A 99 3.72 -23.88 -0.96
C ARG A 99 3.72 -24.77 -2.20
N PRO A 100 3.89 -26.09 -2.07
CA PRO A 100 3.73 -27.01 -3.19
C PRO A 100 2.37 -26.81 -3.90
N ALA A 101 2.38 -26.77 -5.22
CA ALA A 101 1.16 -26.57 -6.00
C ALA A 101 0.21 -27.77 -5.92
N SER A 102 0.72 -28.96 -5.61
CA SER A 102 -0.08 -30.16 -5.33
C SER A 102 -1.06 -30.00 -4.17
N GLU A 103 -0.72 -29.23 -3.14
CA GLU A 103 -1.65 -28.89 -2.05
C GLU A 103 -2.88 -28.08 -2.52
N LEU A 104 -2.80 -27.51 -3.73
CA LEU A 104 -3.84 -26.73 -4.38
C LEU A 104 -4.51 -27.48 -5.54
N GLY A 105 -4.19 -28.76 -5.74
CA GLY A 105 -4.62 -29.54 -6.89
C GLY A 105 -3.88 -29.19 -8.20
N GLY A 106 -2.72 -28.54 -8.10
CA GLY A 106 -1.81 -28.28 -9.21
C GLY A 106 -0.72 -29.35 -9.35
N PRO A 107 0.25 -29.18 -10.26
CA PRO A 107 1.32 -30.15 -10.50
C PRO A 107 2.27 -30.33 -9.30
N ASP A 108 2.80 -31.53 -9.10
CA ASP A 108 3.68 -31.88 -7.96
C ASP A 108 5.05 -31.20 -8.02
N ASP A 109 5.49 -30.81 -9.21
CA ASP A 109 6.81 -30.23 -9.49
C ASP A 109 6.82 -28.70 -9.41
N LEU A 110 5.70 -28.05 -9.08
CA LEU A 110 5.58 -26.59 -9.03
C LEU A 110 5.34 -26.06 -7.62
N LEU A 111 5.84 -24.85 -7.35
CA LEU A 111 5.53 -24.04 -6.18
C LEU A 111 4.47 -23.00 -6.52
N ALA A 112 3.42 -22.93 -5.71
CA ALA A 112 2.39 -21.92 -5.74
C ALA A 112 2.72 -20.77 -4.77
N TRP A 113 2.92 -19.58 -5.32
CA TRP A 113 3.23 -18.37 -4.55
C TRP A 113 1.99 -17.71 -3.98
N TYR A 114 2.17 -16.99 -2.87
CA TYR A 114 1.09 -16.25 -2.24
C TYR A 114 0.51 -15.18 -3.18
N PRO A 115 -0.81 -15.22 -3.46
CA PRO A 115 -1.39 -14.42 -4.54
C PRO A 115 -1.27 -12.92 -4.32
N LEU A 116 -0.92 -12.20 -5.39
CA LEU A 116 -0.76 -10.75 -5.35
C LEU A 116 -2.06 -10.02 -4.95
N SER A 117 -3.21 -10.60 -5.31
CA SER A 117 -4.53 -10.13 -4.87
C SER A 117 -4.70 -10.13 -3.36
N ASP A 118 -4.12 -11.11 -2.69
CA ASP A 118 -4.22 -11.26 -1.24
C ASP A 118 -3.20 -10.35 -0.55
N ILE A 119 -2.02 -10.15 -1.13
CA ILE A 119 -1.05 -9.14 -0.65
C ILE A 119 -1.69 -7.75 -0.67
N LEU A 120 -2.36 -7.38 -1.77
CA LEU A 120 -3.02 -6.08 -1.88
C LEU A 120 -4.20 -5.95 -0.90
N LEU A 121 -4.97 -7.03 -0.67
CA LEU A 121 -6.01 -7.05 0.36
C LEU A 121 -5.44 -6.77 1.76
N HIS A 122 -4.35 -7.44 2.13
CA HIS A 122 -3.70 -7.22 3.43
C HIS A 122 -3.13 -5.81 3.54
N LEU A 123 -2.55 -5.28 2.46
CA LEU A 123 -2.08 -3.89 2.43
C LEU A 123 -3.24 -2.92 2.71
N CYS A 124 -4.37 -3.07 2.01
CA CYS A 124 -5.54 -2.20 2.23
C CYS A 124 -6.05 -2.30 3.67
N GLY A 125 -6.15 -3.52 4.21
CA GLY A 125 -6.58 -3.75 5.60
C GLY A 125 -5.64 -3.15 6.64
N LEU A 126 -4.32 -3.35 6.48
CA LEU A 126 -3.31 -2.79 7.39
C LEU A 126 -3.28 -1.27 7.36
N VAL A 127 -3.35 -0.66 6.18
CA VAL A 127 -3.42 0.80 6.06
C VAL A 127 -4.72 1.34 6.65
N THR A 128 -5.85 0.67 6.42
CA THR A 128 -7.15 1.04 7.04
C THR A 128 -7.02 1.06 8.56
N PHE A 129 -6.51 -0.02 9.13
CA PHE A 129 -6.30 -0.14 10.56
C PHE A 129 -5.38 0.95 11.09
N ALA A 130 -4.24 1.17 10.44
CA ALA A 130 -3.27 2.18 10.85
C ALA A 130 -3.86 3.60 10.81
N VAL A 131 -4.60 3.96 9.76
CA VAL A 131 -5.23 5.28 9.63
C VAL A 131 -6.31 5.48 10.69
N ILE A 132 -7.13 4.46 11.00
CA ILE A 132 -8.12 4.55 12.07
C ILE A 132 -7.44 4.74 13.43
N VAL A 133 -6.41 3.94 13.74
CA VAL A 133 -5.66 4.07 15.01
C VAL A 133 -5.04 5.45 15.14
N ILE A 134 -4.47 6.00 14.05
CA ILE A 134 -3.95 7.35 14.04
C ILE A 134 -5.04 8.37 14.28
N GLY A 135 -6.18 8.24 13.59
CA GLY A 135 -7.33 9.11 13.78
C GLY A 135 -7.77 9.16 15.24
N VAL A 136 -7.77 8.02 15.93
CA VAL A 136 -8.05 7.95 17.37
C VAL A 136 -6.96 8.64 18.20
N ILE A 137 -5.68 8.37 17.92
CA ILE A 137 -4.54 8.95 18.67
C ILE A 137 -4.53 10.47 18.57
N ILE A 138 -4.80 11.03 17.40
CA ILE A 138 -4.75 12.48 17.15
C ILE A 138 -6.06 13.19 17.50
N GLY A 139 -7.13 12.45 17.85
CA GLY A 139 -8.46 13.01 18.08
C GLY A 139 -9.06 13.60 16.80
N TYR A 140 -8.99 12.87 15.69
CA TYR A 140 -9.45 13.33 14.38
C TYR A 140 -10.93 13.71 14.37
N GLY A 141 -11.20 14.97 14.02
CA GLY A 141 -12.54 15.56 14.07
C GLY A 141 -12.60 16.95 13.41
N PRO A 142 -13.76 17.63 13.50
CA PRO A 142 -13.95 18.98 12.99
C PRO A 142 -12.87 19.96 13.46
N GLU A 143 -12.38 19.81 14.68
CA GLU A 143 -11.36 20.69 15.28
C GLU A 143 -10.04 20.73 14.47
N ILE A 144 -9.73 19.65 13.74
CA ILE A 144 -8.56 19.57 12.86
C ILE A 144 -8.85 20.12 11.47
N THR A 145 -10.10 20.01 11.01
CA THR A 145 -10.45 20.21 9.58
C THR A 145 -11.14 21.54 9.30
N ASP A 146 -11.93 22.04 10.25
CA ASP A 146 -12.59 23.35 10.20
C ASP A 146 -11.60 24.50 9.96
N PRO A 147 -10.44 24.56 10.66
CA PRO A 147 -9.47 25.63 10.44
C PRO A 147 -8.95 25.70 9.01
N ILE A 148 -8.93 24.58 8.28
CA ILE A 148 -8.52 24.54 6.87
C ILE A 148 -9.52 25.33 6.01
N VAL A 149 -10.81 25.12 6.25
CA VAL A 149 -11.88 25.82 5.53
C VAL A 149 -11.94 27.29 5.93
N ASP A 150 -11.81 27.56 7.23
CA ASP A 150 -11.85 28.92 7.76
C ASP A 150 -10.68 29.76 7.21
N LEU A 151 -9.50 29.15 7.05
CA LEU A 151 -8.35 29.78 6.41
C LEU A 151 -8.59 30.04 4.92
N LEU A 152 -9.14 29.08 4.17
CA LEU A 152 -9.50 29.27 2.76
C LEU A 152 -10.50 30.42 2.56
N ILE A 153 -11.55 30.47 3.38
CA ILE A 153 -12.56 31.54 3.34
C ILE A 153 -11.91 32.89 3.68
N THR A 154 -11.04 32.92 4.69
CA THR A 154 -10.33 34.14 5.07
C THR A 154 -9.42 34.64 3.94
N SER A 155 -8.68 33.75 3.29
CA SER A 155 -7.86 34.10 2.12
C SER A 155 -8.69 34.59 0.94
N LEU A 156 -9.86 33.98 0.68
CA LEU A 156 -10.78 34.45 -0.37
C LEU A 156 -11.30 35.85 -0.06
N LYS A 157 -11.69 36.14 1.18
CA LYS A 157 -12.12 37.48 1.61
C LYS A 157 -11.02 38.53 1.46
N GLN A 158 -9.77 38.16 1.72
CA GLN A 158 -8.63 39.06 1.53
C GLN A 158 -8.42 39.43 0.05
N GLN A 159 -8.66 38.49 -0.86
CA GLN A 159 -8.54 38.72 -2.31
C GLN A 159 -9.80 39.38 -2.90
N GLN A 160 -10.97 39.11 -2.33
CA GLN A 160 -12.27 39.59 -2.78
C GLN A 160 -13.09 40.07 -1.56
N PRO A 161 -12.98 41.36 -1.17
CA PRO A 161 -13.65 41.89 0.03
C PRO A 161 -15.18 41.76 0.00
N GLU A 162 -15.78 41.77 -1.21
CA GLU A 162 -17.21 41.60 -1.44
C GLU A 162 -17.68 40.13 -1.32
N PHE A 163 -16.76 39.17 -1.17
CA PHE A 163 -17.12 37.76 -1.05
C PHE A 163 -17.82 37.49 0.29
N MET A 164 -19.12 37.21 0.21
CA MET A 164 -19.93 36.77 1.33
C MET A 164 -20.05 35.23 1.31
N PRO A 165 -19.41 34.51 2.24
CA PRO A 165 -19.53 33.06 2.30
C PRO A 165 -20.95 32.67 2.70
N ASP A 166 -21.58 31.79 1.92
CA ASP A 166 -22.84 31.15 2.29
C ASP A 166 -22.60 30.20 3.48
N PRO A 167 -23.30 30.39 4.61
CA PRO A 167 -23.17 29.51 5.77
C PRO A 167 -23.49 28.05 5.47
N ALA A 168 -24.48 27.77 4.60
CA ALA A 168 -24.88 26.41 4.27
C ALA A 168 -23.80 25.70 3.43
N ALA A 169 -23.33 26.35 2.36
CA ALA A 169 -22.21 25.84 1.56
C ALA A 169 -20.93 25.67 2.40
N THR A 170 -20.67 26.56 3.36
CA THR A 170 -19.51 26.47 4.25
C THR A 170 -19.59 25.23 5.15
N ALA A 171 -20.74 25.00 5.79
CA ALA A 171 -20.97 23.82 6.61
C ALA A 171 -20.85 22.52 5.80
N GLN A 172 -21.40 22.50 4.58
CA GLN A 172 -21.26 21.37 3.67
C GLN A 172 -19.80 21.12 3.31
N THR A 173 -19.04 22.18 3.00
CA THR A 173 -17.61 22.08 2.65
C THR A 173 -16.78 21.52 3.81
N LYS A 174 -17.03 21.98 5.04
CA LYS A 174 -16.41 21.43 6.26
C LYS A 174 -16.70 19.95 6.42
N SER A 175 -17.98 19.55 6.30
CA SER A 175 -18.37 18.14 6.38
C SER A 175 -17.73 17.28 5.28
N LEU A 176 -17.58 17.81 4.07
CA LEU A 176 -16.94 17.09 2.96
C LEU A 176 -15.45 16.89 3.20
N ILE A 177 -14.74 17.92 3.65
CA ILE A 177 -13.30 17.84 3.94
C ILE A 177 -13.04 16.86 5.09
N LEU A 178 -13.87 16.89 6.14
CA LEU A 178 -13.82 15.95 7.25
C LEU A 178 -13.94 14.48 6.79
N LEU A 179 -14.79 14.19 5.80
CA LEU A 179 -14.92 12.85 5.25
C LEU A 179 -13.80 12.51 4.25
N MET A 180 -13.38 13.47 3.42
CA MET A 180 -12.45 13.20 2.32
C MET A 180 -11.02 12.99 2.80
N LEU A 181 -10.57 13.68 3.84
CA LEU A 181 -9.18 13.60 4.32
C LEU A 181 -8.75 12.16 4.67
N PRO A 182 -9.47 11.38 5.50
CA PRO A 182 -9.06 10.00 5.80
C PRO A 182 -9.13 9.09 4.58
N ALA A 183 -10.07 9.34 3.66
CA ALA A 183 -10.16 8.59 2.40
C ALA A 183 -8.93 8.85 1.51
N LEU A 184 -8.58 10.11 1.29
CA LEU A 184 -7.42 10.51 0.50
C LEU A 184 -6.12 10.02 1.13
N GLN A 185 -5.98 10.17 2.45
CA GLN A 185 -4.82 9.70 3.20
C GLN A 185 -4.65 8.19 3.06
N GLY A 186 -5.71 7.41 3.30
CA GLY A 186 -5.67 5.96 3.16
C GLY A 186 -5.32 5.50 1.74
N GLY A 187 -5.95 6.11 0.73
CA GLY A 187 -5.68 5.77 -0.67
C GLY A 187 -4.25 6.11 -1.11
N MET A 188 -3.72 7.25 -0.64
CA MET A 188 -2.35 7.67 -0.88
C MET A 188 -1.35 6.66 -0.28
N TRP A 189 -1.55 6.24 0.97
CA TRP A 189 -0.68 5.25 1.63
C TRP A 189 -0.67 3.89 0.94
N VAL A 190 -1.84 3.37 0.56
CA VAL A 190 -1.93 2.10 -0.19
C VAL A 190 -1.15 2.21 -1.50
N THR A 191 -1.33 3.30 -2.25
CA THR A 191 -0.65 3.51 -3.53
C THR A 191 0.87 3.61 -3.36
N MET A 192 1.32 4.37 -2.37
CA MET A 192 2.74 4.59 -2.08
C MET A 192 3.45 3.32 -1.61
N LEU A 193 2.85 2.57 -0.67
CA LEU A 193 3.43 1.33 -0.15
C LEU A 193 3.42 0.22 -1.20
N PHE A 194 2.37 0.14 -2.03
CA PHE A 194 2.36 -0.79 -3.16
C PHE A 194 3.43 -0.42 -4.20
N ALA A 195 3.63 0.87 -4.49
CA ALA A 195 4.71 1.32 -5.36
C ALA A 195 6.08 0.95 -4.77
N ALA A 196 6.30 1.16 -3.47
CA ALA A 196 7.52 0.76 -2.80
C ALA A 196 7.75 -0.76 -2.90
N TYR A 197 6.71 -1.56 -2.66
CA TYR A 197 6.75 -3.01 -2.87
C TYR A 197 7.13 -3.39 -4.30
N TYR A 198 6.49 -2.76 -5.30
CA TYR A 198 6.78 -2.98 -6.72
C TYR A 198 8.26 -2.73 -7.04
N PHE A 199 8.84 -1.63 -6.57
CA PHE A 199 10.26 -1.34 -6.77
C PHE A 199 11.17 -2.28 -5.98
N ALA A 200 10.83 -2.60 -4.74
CA ALA A 200 11.63 -3.49 -3.90
C ALA A 200 11.78 -4.89 -4.51
N VAL A 201 10.69 -5.47 -5.03
CA VAL A 201 10.73 -6.76 -5.73
C VAL A 201 11.68 -6.70 -6.93
N ARG A 202 11.69 -5.59 -7.68
CA ARG A 202 12.58 -5.40 -8.84
C ARG A 202 14.04 -5.32 -8.44
N ILE A 203 14.34 -4.55 -7.39
CA ILE A 203 15.71 -4.37 -6.88
C ILE A 203 16.25 -5.69 -6.33
N VAL A 204 15.47 -6.40 -5.52
CA VAL A 204 15.88 -7.66 -4.90
C VAL A 204 16.08 -8.75 -5.96
N ALA A 205 15.20 -8.84 -6.95
CA ALA A 205 15.36 -9.75 -8.09
C ALA A 205 16.64 -9.43 -8.89
N ALA A 206 16.89 -8.15 -9.18
CA ALA A 206 18.12 -7.73 -9.88
C ALA A 206 19.40 -8.04 -9.07
N SER A 207 19.31 -8.07 -7.74
CA SER A 207 20.42 -8.46 -6.85
C SER A 207 20.64 -9.97 -6.72
N GLY A 208 19.86 -10.80 -7.42
CA GLY A 208 19.95 -12.27 -7.36
C GLY A 208 19.46 -12.87 -6.04
N ARG A 209 18.80 -12.09 -5.17
CA ARG A 209 18.27 -12.54 -3.87
C ARG A 209 16.75 -12.74 -3.84
N GLY A 210 16.07 -12.47 -4.96
CA GLY A 210 14.62 -12.63 -5.04
C GLY A 210 14.22 -14.10 -5.00
N LEU A 211 13.40 -14.48 -4.02
CA LEU A 211 12.82 -15.82 -3.94
C LEU A 211 11.66 -15.97 -4.93
N ARG A 212 10.78 -14.96 -4.96
CA ARG A 212 9.61 -14.91 -5.85
C ARG A 212 10.04 -14.48 -7.26
N PRO A 213 9.74 -15.28 -8.30
CA PRO A 213 9.99 -14.86 -9.67
C PRO A 213 9.19 -13.64 -10.08
N ARG A 214 9.69 -12.96 -11.10
CA ARG A 214 9.08 -11.73 -11.58
C ARG A 214 7.72 -12.05 -12.21
N GLU A 215 6.68 -11.56 -11.54
CA GLU A 215 5.33 -11.59 -12.09
C GLU A 215 5.06 -10.41 -13.02
N ASP A 216 4.17 -10.65 -13.96
CA ASP A 216 3.69 -9.64 -14.86
C ASP A 216 2.52 -8.86 -14.26
N ILE A 217 2.81 -7.78 -13.54
CA ILE A 217 1.82 -7.00 -12.76
C ILE A 217 0.55 -6.62 -13.54
N PRO A 218 0.60 -6.13 -14.80
CA PRO A 218 -0.64 -5.82 -15.54
C PRO A 218 -1.59 -7.02 -15.70
N SER A 219 -1.05 -8.23 -15.88
CA SER A 219 -1.88 -9.44 -16.01
C SER A 219 -2.26 -10.04 -14.65
N SER A 220 -1.41 -9.95 -13.63
CA SER A 220 -1.60 -10.63 -12.35
C SER A 220 -2.28 -9.79 -11.26
N LEU A 221 -2.10 -8.47 -11.25
CA LEU A 221 -2.60 -7.59 -10.18
C LEU A 221 -4.11 -7.39 -10.32
N ARG A 222 -4.88 -8.11 -9.51
CA ARG A 222 -6.32 -7.93 -9.31
C ARG A 222 -6.64 -7.87 -7.83
N MET A 223 -7.79 -7.32 -7.47
CA MET A 223 -8.27 -7.35 -6.09
C MET A 223 -8.88 -8.70 -5.74
N ASN A 224 -8.68 -9.13 -4.49
CA ASN A 224 -9.40 -10.28 -3.94
C ASN A 224 -10.91 -10.02 -4.00
N ARG A 225 -11.70 -11.04 -4.36
CA ARG A 225 -13.17 -10.92 -4.47
C ARG A 225 -13.82 -10.44 -3.17
N ASN A 226 -13.28 -10.83 -2.02
CA ASN A 226 -13.81 -10.43 -0.71
C ASN A 226 -13.67 -8.91 -0.46
N SER A 227 -12.73 -8.25 -1.14
CA SER A 227 -12.55 -6.80 -1.05
C SER A 227 -13.79 -6.02 -1.48
N ILE A 228 -14.65 -6.59 -2.34
CA ILE A 228 -15.90 -5.94 -2.78
C ILE A 228 -16.82 -5.74 -1.57
N PHE A 229 -16.99 -6.76 -0.74
CA PHE A 229 -17.86 -6.68 0.44
C PHE A 229 -17.34 -5.69 1.47
N ILE A 230 -16.02 -5.64 1.66
CA ILE A 230 -15.39 -4.68 2.58
C ILE A 230 -15.59 -3.25 2.07
N PHE A 231 -15.38 -3.01 0.78
CA PHE A 231 -15.60 -1.69 0.17
C PHE A 231 -17.06 -1.25 0.25
N LEU A 232 -18.01 -2.15 -0.01
CA LEU A 232 -19.45 -1.87 0.13
C LEU A 232 -19.85 -1.61 1.59
N ALA A 233 -19.28 -2.34 2.54
CA ALA A 233 -19.50 -2.09 3.96
C ALA A 233 -18.97 -0.71 4.38
N GLY A 234 -17.79 -0.31 3.89
CA GLY A 234 -17.25 1.03 4.09
C GLY A 234 -18.14 2.11 3.48
N LEU A 235 -18.64 1.87 2.27
CA LEU A 235 -19.60 2.76 1.62
C LEU A 235 -20.90 2.91 2.40
N ALA A 236 -21.45 1.82 2.90
CA ALA A 236 -22.64 1.85 3.75
C ALA A 236 -22.37 2.62 5.06
N ALA A 237 -21.20 2.45 5.67
CA ALA A 237 -20.81 3.13 6.90
C ALA A 237 -20.77 4.67 6.76
N CYS A 238 -20.45 5.20 5.57
CA CYS A 238 -20.48 6.63 5.28
C CYS A 238 -21.85 7.29 5.50
N PHE A 239 -22.95 6.53 5.42
CA PHE A 239 -24.31 7.06 5.60
C PHE A 239 -24.75 7.19 7.05
N PHE A 240 -24.00 6.65 8.02
CA PHE A 240 -24.38 6.68 9.44
C PHE A 240 -23.89 7.94 10.18
N GLY A 241 -23.13 8.82 9.51
CA GLY A 241 -22.55 10.01 10.12
C GLY A 241 -21.49 9.69 11.20
N GLY A 242 -20.93 10.74 11.81
CA GLY A 242 -19.99 10.63 12.94
C GLY A 242 -18.80 9.70 12.68
N VAL A 243 -18.33 9.02 13.74
CA VAL A 243 -17.20 8.08 13.68
C VAL A 243 -17.40 6.93 12.67
N PRO A 244 -18.59 6.29 12.58
CA PRO A 244 -18.84 5.29 11.53
C PRO A 244 -18.57 5.80 10.12
N ALA A 245 -18.95 7.05 9.82
CA ALA A 245 -18.71 7.62 8.50
C ALA A 245 -17.22 7.88 8.23
N LEU A 246 -16.44 8.27 9.24
CA LEU A 246 -14.99 8.45 9.12
C LEU A 246 -14.26 7.12 8.87
N ILE A 247 -14.68 6.06 9.58
CA ILE A 247 -14.20 4.69 9.35
C ILE A 247 -14.57 4.25 7.93
N GLY A 248 -15.83 4.46 7.53
CA GLY A 248 -16.31 4.18 6.19
C GLY A 248 -15.50 4.86 5.10
N ALA A 249 -15.23 6.15 5.27
CA ALA A 249 -14.41 6.94 4.35
C ALA A 249 -12.97 6.41 4.25
N THR A 250 -12.37 6.01 5.37
CA THR A 250 -11.04 5.36 5.40
C THR A 250 -11.04 4.06 4.59
N VAL A 251 -12.08 3.24 4.75
CA VAL A 251 -12.25 1.98 4.00
C VAL A 251 -12.44 2.26 2.50
N ILE A 252 -13.29 3.23 2.13
CA ILE A 252 -13.46 3.64 0.73
C ILE A 252 -12.12 4.09 0.14
N GLY A 253 -11.35 4.91 0.85
CA GLY A 253 -10.09 5.43 0.37
C GLY A 253 -9.05 4.35 0.10
N THR A 254 -8.81 3.48 1.08
CA THR A 254 -7.82 2.40 1.01
C THR A 254 -8.20 1.33 -0.01
N PHE A 255 -9.41 0.77 0.08
CA PHE A 255 -9.87 -0.27 -0.84
C PHE A 255 -10.18 0.29 -2.23
N GLY A 256 -10.66 1.53 -2.32
CA GLY A 256 -10.84 2.25 -3.58
C GLY A 256 -9.52 2.42 -4.31
N ALA A 257 -8.43 2.79 -3.61
CA ALA A 257 -7.09 2.82 -4.21
C ALA A 257 -6.62 1.43 -4.66
N GLY A 258 -6.90 0.38 -3.88
CA GLY A 258 -6.65 -1.01 -4.29
C GLY A 258 -7.39 -1.40 -5.59
N PHE A 259 -8.67 -1.04 -5.70
CA PHE A 259 -9.44 -1.24 -6.93
C PHE A 259 -8.93 -0.38 -8.09
N MET A 260 -8.52 0.87 -7.85
CA MET A 260 -7.93 1.71 -8.88
C MET A 260 -6.60 1.13 -9.39
N LEU A 261 -5.71 0.64 -8.52
CA LEU A 261 -4.48 -0.06 -8.91
C LEU A 261 -4.79 -1.29 -9.79
N SER A 262 -5.78 -2.09 -9.41
CA SER A 262 -6.28 -3.22 -10.21
C SER A 262 -6.87 -2.78 -11.57
N GLY A 263 -7.61 -1.67 -11.58
CA GLY A 263 -8.19 -1.08 -12.79
C GLY A 263 -7.12 -0.60 -13.77
N PHE A 264 -6.11 0.11 -13.27
CA PHE A 264 -4.95 0.52 -14.07
C PHE A 264 -4.14 -0.69 -14.56
N ALA A 265 -3.91 -1.71 -13.74
CA ALA A 265 -3.26 -2.95 -14.19
C ALA A 265 -4.03 -3.59 -15.35
N SER A 266 -5.36 -3.67 -15.24
CA SER A 266 -6.25 -4.17 -16.30
C SER A 266 -6.16 -3.34 -17.58
N LEU A 267 -6.14 -2.00 -17.45
CA LEU A 267 -5.97 -1.10 -18.59
C LEU A 267 -4.60 -1.28 -19.26
N HIS A 268 -3.53 -1.38 -18.47
CA HIS A 268 -2.18 -1.67 -18.95
C HIS A 268 -2.09 -3.02 -19.66
N PHE A 269 -2.89 -4.03 -19.26
CA PHE A 269 -2.96 -5.32 -19.92
C PHE A 269 -3.72 -5.24 -21.26
N ARG A 270 -4.93 -4.67 -21.26
CA ARG A 270 -5.81 -4.55 -22.44
C ARG A 270 -5.28 -3.65 -23.55
N THR A 271 -4.36 -2.75 -23.21
CA THR A 271 -3.71 -1.83 -24.17
C THR A 271 -2.37 -2.35 -24.67
N ARG A 272 -1.97 -3.59 -24.37
CA ARG A 272 -0.71 -4.15 -24.90
C ARG A 272 -0.77 -4.35 -26.40
N GLY A 273 0.34 -4.05 -27.07
CA GLY A 273 0.46 -4.18 -28.53
C GLY A 273 -0.34 -3.17 -29.34
N LYS A 274 -0.93 -2.15 -28.70
CA LYS A 274 -1.68 -1.08 -29.39
C LYS A 274 -0.82 0.16 -29.57
N ASP A 275 -0.83 0.75 -30.76
CA ASP A 275 0.00 1.92 -31.08
C ASP A 275 -0.42 3.16 -30.27
N TRP A 276 -1.70 3.29 -29.93
CA TRP A 276 -2.25 4.39 -29.13
C TRP A 276 -2.04 4.21 -27.61
N ARG A 277 -1.40 3.13 -27.17
CA ARG A 277 -1.25 2.78 -25.74
C ARG A 277 -0.72 3.93 -24.90
N LEU A 278 0.39 4.52 -25.30
CA LEU A 278 1.09 5.53 -24.51
C LEU A 278 0.23 6.79 -24.29
N PRO A 279 -0.30 7.46 -25.33
CA PRO A 279 -1.15 8.63 -25.13
C PRO A 279 -2.42 8.30 -24.33
N ALA A 280 -3.06 7.16 -24.56
CA ALA A 280 -4.25 6.79 -23.79
C ALA A 280 -3.96 6.55 -22.31
N LEU A 281 -2.85 5.90 -21.96
CA LEU A 281 -2.47 5.70 -20.57
C LEU A 281 -2.14 7.03 -19.88
N ILE A 282 -1.37 7.90 -20.54
CA ILE A 282 -1.05 9.24 -20.01
C ILE A 282 -2.34 10.01 -19.72
N LEU A 283 -3.25 10.06 -20.69
CA LEU A 283 -4.54 10.73 -20.54
C LEU A 283 -5.38 10.09 -19.42
N CYS A 284 -5.43 8.77 -19.31
CA CYS A 284 -6.18 8.10 -18.24
C CYS A 284 -5.61 8.40 -16.85
N TYR A 285 -4.27 8.43 -16.69
CA TYR A 285 -3.64 8.80 -15.42
C TYR A 285 -3.92 10.26 -15.08
N LEU A 286 -3.63 11.19 -15.99
CA LEU A 286 -3.85 12.63 -15.76
C LEU A 286 -5.33 12.92 -15.47
N ALA A 287 -6.24 12.37 -16.28
CA ALA A 287 -7.67 12.57 -16.11
C ALA A 287 -8.16 11.97 -14.78
N SER A 288 -7.65 10.82 -14.35
CA SER A 288 -8.02 10.22 -13.05
C SER A 288 -7.44 10.98 -11.86
N MET A 289 -6.29 11.65 -12.02
CA MET A 289 -5.72 12.49 -10.96
C MET A 289 -6.42 13.85 -10.84
N LEU A 290 -6.91 14.40 -11.95
CA LEU A 290 -7.51 15.74 -11.99
C LEU A 290 -9.04 15.72 -11.89
N MET A 291 -9.70 14.62 -12.27
CA MET A 291 -11.15 14.54 -12.36
C MET A 291 -11.68 13.27 -11.69
N LEU A 292 -12.77 13.41 -10.94
CA LEU A 292 -13.41 12.30 -10.24
C LEU A 292 -14.00 11.26 -11.19
N LEU A 293 -14.65 11.69 -12.28
CA LEU A 293 -15.36 10.78 -13.18
C LEU A 293 -14.42 9.74 -13.86
N PRO A 294 -13.28 10.13 -14.48
CA PRO A 294 -12.30 9.15 -14.97
C PRO A 294 -11.77 8.22 -13.89
N ALA A 295 -11.50 8.73 -12.68
CA ALA A 295 -11.07 7.89 -11.56
C ALA A 295 -12.12 6.83 -11.20
N LEU A 296 -13.41 7.20 -11.19
CA LEU A 296 -14.52 6.29 -10.98
C LEU A 296 -14.62 5.22 -12.08
N LEU A 297 -14.39 5.58 -13.35
CA LEU A 297 -14.37 4.59 -14.44
C LEU A 297 -13.26 3.56 -14.25
N ILE A 298 -12.05 3.99 -13.87
CA ILE A 298 -10.94 3.07 -13.56
C ILE A 298 -11.26 2.20 -12.35
N LEU A 299 -11.88 2.77 -11.31
CA LEU A 299 -12.33 2.03 -10.14
C LEU A 299 -13.36 0.96 -10.51
N VAL A 300 -14.33 1.27 -11.38
CA VAL A 300 -15.33 0.31 -11.90
C VAL A 300 -14.65 -0.81 -12.69
N VAL A 301 -13.63 -0.51 -13.50
CA VAL A 301 -12.83 -1.54 -14.17
C VAL A 301 -12.18 -2.46 -13.14
N GLY A 302 -11.62 -1.91 -12.06
CA GLY A 302 -11.03 -2.67 -10.97
C GLY A 302 -12.03 -3.56 -10.23
N LEU A 303 -13.24 -3.06 -9.96
CA LEU A 303 -14.35 -3.81 -9.36
C LEU A 303 -14.83 -4.95 -10.27
N SER A 304 -14.86 -4.72 -11.58
CA SER A 304 -15.35 -5.69 -12.57
C SER A 304 -14.44 -6.91 -12.73
N ASP A 305 -13.16 -6.80 -12.37
CA ASP A 305 -12.15 -7.82 -12.62
C ASP A 305 -11.49 -8.28 -11.30
N THR A 306 -12.27 -8.88 -10.39
CA THR A 306 -11.72 -9.49 -9.18
C THR A 306 -11.35 -10.95 -9.41
N ARG A 307 -10.06 -11.26 -9.25
CA ARG A 307 -9.49 -12.59 -9.47
C ARG A 307 -8.37 -12.85 -8.49
N LYS A 308 -8.17 -14.14 -8.18
CA LYS A 308 -7.03 -14.63 -7.41
C LYS A 308 -6.14 -15.44 -8.34
N ALA A 309 -5.15 -14.76 -8.94
CA ALA A 309 -4.15 -15.41 -9.78
C ALA A 309 -3.05 -15.99 -8.88
N ILE A 310 -2.77 -17.28 -9.02
CA ILE A 310 -1.70 -17.98 -8.32
C ILE A 310 -0.54 -18.14 -9.29
N ALA A 311 0.63 -17.57 -8.96
CA ALA A 311 1.83 -17.77 -9.76
C ALA A 311 2.46 -19.12 -9.40
N LEU A 312 2.84 -19.87 -10.45
CA LEU A 312 3.48 -21.17 -10.34
C LEU A 312 4.91 -21.11 -10.85
N THR A 313 5.84 -21.77 -10.18
CA THR A 313 7.25 -21.81 -10.56
C THR A 313 7.83 -23.20 -10.32
N PRO A 314 8.75 -23.70 -11.15
CA PRO A 314 9.38 -25.00 -10.93
C PRO A 314 9.99 -25.11 -9.53
N THR A 315 9.81 -26.27 -8.90
CA THR A 315 10.56 -26.67 -7.71
C THR A 315 12.01 -26.90 -8.10
N LYS A 316 12.95 -26.66 -7.18
CA LYS A 316 14.38 -26.82 -7.43
C LYS A 316 14.77 -28.26 -7.82
N ASP A 317 13.89 -29.23 -7.56
CA ASP A 317 14.05 -30.65 -7.83
C ASP A 317 13.34 -31.11 -9.12
N ALA A 318 12.66 -30.21 -9.84
CA ALA A 318 11.95 -30.56 -11.09
C ALA A 318 12.88 -31.08 -12.20
N ASP A 319 14.16 -30.69 -12.17
CA ASP A 319 15.21 -31.13 -13.11
C ASP A 319 16.07 -32.30 -12.57
N ALA A 320 15.78 -32.84 -11.37
CA ALA A 320 16.51 -33.99 -10.86
C ALA A 320 16.16 -35.25 -11.70
N PRO A 321 17.14 -36.02 -12.21
CA PRO A 321 16.86 -37.21 -12.98
C PRO A 321 16.04 -38.18 -12.14
N LYS A 322 14.84 -38.52 -12.61
CA LYS A 322 13.98 -39.53 -11.98
C LYS A 322 14.78 -40.82 -11.88
N GLN A 323 15.03 -41.26 -10.65
CA GLN A 323 15.70 -42.52 -10.38
C GLN A 323 14.82 -43.63 -10.98
N PRO A 324 15.32 -44.48 -11.91
CA PRO A 324 14.50 -45.53 -12.48
C PRO A 324 14.16 -46.53 -11.36
N ASP A 325 12.86 -46.77 -11.17
CA ASP A 325 12.33 -47.80 -10.29
C ASP A 325 12.98 -49.14 -10.62
N THR A 326 14.02 -49.51 -9.88
CA THR A 326 14.56 -50.86 -9.87
C THR A 326 13.72 -51.65 -8.89
N LYS A 327 12.62 -52.21 -9.39
CA LYS A 327 11.89 -53.28 -8.71
C LYS A 327 12.84 -54.48 -8.60
N ILE A 328 13.12 -54.89 -7.36
CA ILE A 328 13.62 -56.22 -7.02
C ILE A 328 12.42 -57.17 -7.02
#